data_AF-A0A7T5E6A5-F1
#
_entry.id   AF-A0A7T5E6A5-F1
#
_cell.length_a   1.000
_cell.length_b   1.000
_cell.length_c   1.000
_cell.angle_alpha   90.00
_cell.angle_beta   90.00
_cell.angle_gamma   90.00
#
_symmetry.space_group_name_H-M   'P 1'
#
loop_
_entity.id
_entity.type
_entity.pdbx_description
1 polymer ?
#
loop_
_entity_poly.entity_id
_entity_poly.type
_entity_poly.pdbx_seq_one_letter_code
_entity_poly.pdbx_strand_id
1 'polypeptide(L)'
;MRYVFHPESFLMSNIPENIRLKDLVIVANLNKPFFDDFINFLRAEGYAELYDFVVENDSSRAKATIKKYLDRRIPSDLKLYDGIARPYSEDKAKWLLLGWIFRDAPVQRLEGFLKNLSGTPNERKAELLNQVRQYASSVLPDSERWDWLPIFEVMVDRLEGSRRSIKGNLFEEIVRRSLSNIFEENEINLSIDKTQIKIGGETYDVKVSGGQGTILIPVKTRETMGGGHALLFTRDIHKAISVASESGYNCIPIVIAESWTGDLSTLDCQEFIYINKNPNQVNEVEPLLIQKLESLIHVFRALT
;
A
#
# COMPACT_ATOMS: atom_id res chain seq x y z
N MET A 1 16.96 40.03 38.69
CA MET A 1 15.67 40.08 37.94
C MET A 1 15.36 38.65 37.51
N ARG A 2 14.42 37.99 38.20
CA ARG A 2 14.01 36.61 37.90
C ARG A 2 12.97 36.67 36.79
N TYR A 3 13.27 36.08 35.62
CA TYR A 3 12.22 35.78 34.64
C TYR A 3 11.53 34.49 35.07
N VAL A 4 10.32 34.65 35.59
CA VAL A 4 9.35 33.59 35.82
C VAL A 4 8.72 33.28 34.46
N PHE A 5 8.97 32.09 33.92
CA PHE A 5 8.19 31.59 32.79
C PHE A 5 6.81 31.17 33.32
N HIS A 6 5.79 31.97 33.03
CA HIS A 6 4.40 31.55 33.14
C HIS A 6 4.04 30.69 31.93
N PRO A 7 3.56 29.45 32.09
CA PRO A 7 3.07 28.64 31.00
C PRO A 7 1.61 29.04 30.73
N GLU A 8 1.41 30.14 30.00
CA GLU A 8 0.08 30.45 29.46
C GLU A 8 -0.08 29.81 28.07
N SER A 9 -0.93 28.79 28.05
CA SER A 9 -1.77 28.38 26.92
C SER A 9 -1.19 28.53 25.51
N PHE A 10 -0.46 27.50 25.06
CA PHE A 10 -0.46 27.15 23.64
C PHE A 10 -1.87 26.66 23.26
N LEU A 11 -2.73 27.61 22.92
CA LEU A 11 -4.00 27.37 22.26
C LEU A 11 -3.74 26.67 20.93
N MET A 12 -4.11 25.38 20.92
CA MET A 12 -4.65 24.57 19.81
C MET A 12 -4.18 25.00 18.41
N SER A 13 -3.27 24.22 17.84
CA SER A 13 -2.96 24.30 16.41
C SER A 13 -4.25 24.11 15.60
N ASN A 14 -4.66 25.12 14.82
CA ASN A 14 -5.71 25.00 13.79
C ASN A 14 -5.29 24.08 12.61
N ILE A 15 -4.21 23.31 12.76
CA ILE A 15 -3.72 22.37 11.77
C ILE A 15 -4.25 20.99 12.18
N PRO A 16 -5.08 20.33 11.36
CA PRO A 16 -5.50 18.96 11.60
C PRO A 16 -4.29 18.04 11.82
N GLU A 17 -4.38 17.13 12.78
CA GLU A 17 -3.31 16.16 13.04
C GLU A 17 -3.05 15.31 11.78
N ASN A 18 -1.79 15.24 11.34
CA ASN A 18 -1.41 14.34 10.26
C ASN A 18 -1.21 12.92 10.81
N ILE A 19 -2.33 12.28 11.17
CA ILE A 19 -2.39 10.93 11.74
C ILE A 19 -1.61 9.94 10.85
N ARG A 20 -1.72 10.09 9.53
CA ARG A 20 -1.00 9.26 8.57
C ARG A 20 0.51 9.35 8.74
N LEU A 21 1.08 10.56 8.74
CA LEU A 21 2.53 10.72 8.92
C LEU A 21 2.97 10.18 10.28
N LYS A 22 2.20 10.45 11.34
CA LYS A 22 2.47 9.95 12.69
C LYS A 22 2.52 8.43 12.72
N ASP A 23 1.53 7.74 12.15
CA ASP A 23 1.50 6.28 12.06
C ASP A 23 2.73 5.73 11.31
N LEU A 24 3.06 6.31 10.15
CA LEU A 24 4.19 5.84 9.34
C LEU A 24 5.53 6.02 10.05
N VAL A 25 5.71 7.15 10.75
CA VAL A 25 6.91 7.40 11.57
C VAL A 25 7.03 6.39 12.71
N ILE A 26 5.91 6.05 13.37
CA ILE A 26 5.90 5.01 14.41
C ILE A 26 6.35 3.67 13.80
N VAL A 27 5.77 3.25 12.68
CA VAL A 27 6.12 1.98 12.03
C VAL A 27 7.56 1.96 11.52
N ALA A 28 8.06 3.05 10.94
CA ALA A 28 9.45 3.14 10.50
C ALA A 28 10.43 3.01 11.69
N ASN A 29 10.09 3.56 12.87
CA ASN A 29 10.87 3.35 14.08
C ASN A 29 10.79 1.90 14.59
N LEU A 30 9.63 1.24 14.50
CA LEU A 30 9.50 -0.19 14.81
C LEU A 30 10.36 -1.08 13.91
N ASN A 31 10.68 -0.62 12.70
CA ASN A 31 11.55 -1.32 11.75
C ASN A 31 13.05 -1.07 11.99
N LYS A 32 13.42 -0.05 12.78
CA LYS A 32 14.83 0.28 13.05
C LYS A 32 15.64 -0.91 13.60
N PRO A 33 15.14 -1.72 14.55
CA PRO A 33 15.88 -2.89 15.02
C PRO A 33 16.25 -3.87 13.90
N PHE A 34 15.36 -4.06 12.91
CA PHE A 34 15.62 -4.92 11.75
C PHE A 34 16.72 -4.35 10.84
N PHE A 35 16.79 -3.03 10.70
CA PHE A 35 17.90 -2.34 10.03
C PHE A 35 19.21 -2.47 10.82
N ASP A 36 19.18 -2.22 12.14
CA ASP A 36 20.38 -2.29 12.99
C ASP A 36 21.00 -3.69 13.00
N ASP A 37 20.17 -4.74 12.95
CA ASP A 37 20.61 -6.12 12.77
C ASP A 37 21.37 -6.35 11.46
N PHE A 38 20.94 -5.74 10.35
CA PHE A 38 21.69 -5.76 9.09
C PHE A 38 23.01 -5.00 9.20
N ILE A 39 23.06 -3.86 9.89
CA ILE A 39 24.31 -3.14 10.14
C ILE A 39 25.29 -3.99 10.96
N ASN A 40 24.80 -4.66 12.00
CA ASN A 40 25.63 -5.57 12.81
C ASN A 40 26.12 -6.77 12.00
N PHE A 41 25.30 -7.28 11.07
CA PHE A 41 25.74 -8.28 10.11
C PHE A 41 26.89 -7.77 9.23
N LEU A 42 26.76 -6.57 8.64
CA LEU A 42 27.82 -6.00 7.80
C LEU A 42 29.14 -5.84 8.56
N ARG A 43 29.08 -5.42 9.82
CA ARG A 43 30.26 -5.34 10.70
C ARG A 43 30.92 -6.69 10.91
N ALA A 44 30.15 -7.75 11.09
CA ALA A 44 30.67 -9.11 11.18
C ALA A 44 31.33 -9.59 9.87
N GLU A 45 30.91 -9.04 8.72
CA GLU A 45 31.51 -9.30 7.39
C GLU A 45 32.68 -8.34 7.06
N GLY A 46 33.06 -7.47 8.00
CA GLY A 46 34.23 -6.59 7.89
C GLY A 46 33.97 -5.23 7.24
N TYR A 47 32.71 -4.75 7.21
CA TYR A 47 32.37 -3.39 6.82
C TYR A 47 32.07 -2.56 8.07
N ALA A 48 32.78 -1.47 8.32
CA ALA A 48 32.58 -0.70 9.56
C ALA A 48 31.21 0.00 9.56
N GLU A 49 30.84 0.52 8.39
CA GLU A 49 29.60 1.24 8.14
C GLU A 49 28.87 0.71 6.89
N LEU A 50 27.60 1.11 6.74
CA LEU A 50 26.82 0.76 5.55
C LEU A 50 27.47 1.32 4.28
N TYR A 51 28.04 2.52 4.36
CA TYR A 51 28.70 3.17 3.23
C TYR A 51 29.84 2.32 2.67
N ASP A 52 30.70 1.74 3.53
CA ASP A 52 31.82 0.88 3.10
C ASP A 52 31.35 -0.30 2.25
N PHE A 53 30.24 -0.92 2.64
CA PHE A 53 29.65 -2.01 1.88
C PHE A 53 29.05 -1.52 0.55
N VAL A 54 28.43 -0.35 0.57
CA VAL A 54 27.80 0.23 -0.61
C VAL A 54 28.81 0.64 -1.68
N VAL A 55 30.01 1.10 -1.29
CA VAL A 55 31.10 1.44 -2.22
C VAL A 55 32.08 0.29 -2.49
N GLU A 56 31.78 -0.93 -2.01
CA GLU A 56 32.61 -2.11 -2.28
C GLU A 56 32.78 -2.34 -3.79
N ASN A 57 34.03 -2.33 -4.23
CA ASN A 57 34.44 -2.47 -5.62
C ASN A 57 34.54 -3.94 -6.04
N ASP A 58 34.84 -4.84 -5.11
CA ASP A 58 34.79 -6.28 -5.36
C ASP A 58 33.32 -6.74 -5.41
N SER A 59 32.79 -6.75 -6.63
CA SER A 59 31.45 -7.22 -6.95
C SER A 59 31.19 -8.66 -6.46
N SER A 60 32.20 -9.52 -6.48
CA SER A 60 32.05 -10.91 -6.04
C SER A 60 31.90 -10.98 -4.53
N ARG A 61 32.71 -10.20 -3.79
CA ARG A 61 32.61 -10.08 -2.33
C ARG A 61 31.25 -9.50 -1.92
N ALA A 62 30.85 -8.37 -2.51
CA ALA A 62 29.57 -7.73 -2.19
C ALA A 62 28.38 -8.67 -2.46
N LYS A 63 28.37 -9.35 -3.60
CA LYS A 63 27.35 -10.35 -3.92
C LYS A 63 27.33 -11.52 -2.92
N ALA A 64 28.49 -12.03 -2.54
CA ALA A 64 28.59 -13.10 -1.55
C ALA A 64 28.04 -12.65 -0.18
N THR A 65 28.35 -11.41 0.25
CA THR A 65 27.79 -10.81 1.47
C THR A 65 26.27 -10.72 1.42
N ILE A 66 25.69 -10.23 0.31
CA ILE A 66 24.23 -10.16 0.15
C ILE A 66 23.60 -11.56 0.22
N LYS A 67 24.15 -12.52 -0.52
CA LYS A 67 23.64 -13.90 -0.51
C LYS A 67 23.69 -14.48 0.90
N LYS A 68 24.80 -14.29 1.62
CA LYS A 68 24.97 -14.76 2.99
C LYS A 68 23.92 -14.17 3.93
N TYR A 69 23.57 -12.89 3.80
CA TYR A 69 22.48 -12.28 4.56
C TYR A 69 21.11 -12.89 4.21
N LEU A 70 20.83 -13.07 2.92
CA LEU A 70 19.57 -13.67 2.45
C LEU A 70 19.40 -15.12 2.93
N ASP A 71 20.49 -15.89 3.02
CA ASP A 71 20.50 -17.26 3.53
C ASP A 71 20.46 -17.32 5.07
N ARG A 72 20.79 -16.21 5.75
CA ARG A 72 20.81 -16.14 7.22
C ARG A 72 19.41 -16.20 7.80
N ARG A 73 19.28 -16.93 8.91
CA ARG A 73 18.09 -16.89 9.77
C ARG A 73 18.07 -15.63 10.61
N ILE A 74 16.92 -14.98 10.67
CA ILE A 74 16.68 -13.82 11.51
C ILE A 74 16.09 -14.28 12.85
N PRO A 75 16.47 -13.68 13.99
CA PRO A 75 15.83 -13.94 15.28
C PRO A 75 14.31 -13.82 15.21
N SER A 76 13.59 -14.71 15.88
CA SER A 76 12.13 -14.85 15.73
C SER A 76 11.35 -13.66 16.28
N ASP A 77 11.93 -12.91 17.21
CA ASP A 77 11.43 -11.67 17.81
C ASP A 77 11.68 -10.44 16.93
N LEU A 78 12.62 -10.52 15.99
CA LEU A 78 12.95 -9.42 15.09
C LEU A 78 12.06 -9.43 13.85
N LYS A 79 11.34 -8.33 13.62
CA LYS A 79 10.35 -8.20 12.54
C LYS A 79 10.58 -6.94 11.71
N LEU A 80 10.30 -7.07 10.42
CA LEU A 80 10.04 -5.94 9.53
C LEU A 80 8.54 -5.87 9.29
N TYR A 81 7.97 -4.68 9.43
CA TYR A 81 6.54 -4.41 9.40
C TYR A 81 6.12 -3.67 8.13
N ASP A 82 4.88 -3.91 7.72
CA ASP A 82 4.19 -3.22 6.63
C ASP A 82 3.58 -1.88 7.07
N GLY A 83 2.93 -1.16 6.16
CA GLY A 83 2.39 0.20 6.42
C GLY A 83 1.26 0.29 7.45
N ILE A 84 0.80 -0.84 8.01
CA ILE A 84 -0.15 -0.91 9.11
C ILE A 84 0.37 -1.76 10.29
N ALA A 85 1.69 -1.87 10.43
CA ALA A 85 2.37 -2.60 11.50
C ALA A 85 2.15 -4.13 11.53
N ARG A 86 1.82 -4.76 10.39
CA ARG A 86 1.79 -6.24 10.31
C ARG A 86 3.17 -6.77 9.89
N PRO A 87 3.67 -7.86 10.50
CA PRO A 87 4.99 -8.38 10.17
C PRO A 87 5.00 -9.07 8.80
N TYR A 88 6.06 -8.82 8.03
CA TYR A 88 6.36 -9.61 6.83
C TYR A 88 6.93 -10.98 7.18
N SER A 89 6.80 -11.95 6.26
CA SER A 89 7.57 -13.19 6.34
C SER A 89 9.07 -12.92 6.22
N GLU A 90 9.90 -13.76 6.84
CA GLU A 90 11.36 -13.56 6.92
C GLU A 90 12.01 -13.30 5.55
N ASP A 91 11.72 -14.13 4.55
CA ASP A 91 12.31 -14.02 3.22
C ASP A 91 11.86 -12.74 2.49
N LYS A 92 10.63 -12.29 2.73
CA LYS A 92 10.11 -11.04 2.18
C LYS A 92 10.71 -9.85 2.91
N ALA A 93 10.89 -9.93 4.23
CA ALA A 93 11.51 -8.89 5.04
C ALA A 93 12.96 -8.60 4.60
N LYS A 94 13.80 -9.63 4.45
CA LYS A 94 15.19 -9.47 3.98
C LYS A 94 15.25 -8.86 2.57
N TRP A 95 14.37 -9.31 1.66
CA TRP A 95 14.26 -8.79 0.30
C TRP A 95 13.86 -7.32 0.26
N LEU A 96 12.84 -6.94 1.05
CA LEU A 96 12.36 -5.57 1.13
C LEU A 96 13.39 -4.65 1.77
N LEU A 97 13.97 -5.03 2.91
CA LEU A 97 14.97 -4.22 3.61
C LEU A 97 16.12 -3.85 2.67
N LEU A 98 16.76 -4.83 2.03
CA LEU A 98 17.91 -4.57 1.17
C LEU A 98 17.57 -3.66 0.00
N GLY A 99 16.41 -3.88 -0.63
CA GLY A 99 15.99 -3.00 -1.72
C GLY A 99 15.64 -1.59 -1.27
N TRP A 100 15.03 -1.42 -0.09
CA TRP A 100 14.79 -0.09 0.49
C TRP A 100 16.11 0.62 0.82
N ILE A 101 17.07 -0.12 1.38
CA ILE A 101 18.42 0.38 1.63
C ILE A 101 19.05 0.90 0.33
N PHE A 102 18.91 0.17 -0.78
CA PHE A 102 19.41 0.60 -2.09
C PHE A 102 18.44 1.48 -2.89
N ARG A 103 17.48 2.13 -2.22
CA ARG A 103 16.55 3.14 -2.78
C ARG A 103 15.57 2.62 -3.84
N ASP A 104 15.36 1.31 -3.94
CA ASP A 104 14.44 0.71 -4.93
C ASP A 104 13.14 0.17 -4.28
N ALA A 105 12.23 -0.35 -5.10
CA ALA A 105 10.94 -0.95 -4.75
C ALA A 105 10.92 -2.42 -5.20
N PRO A 106 11.28 -3.37 -4.31
CA PRO A 106 11.67 -4.72 -4.75
C PRO A 106 10.56 -5.52 -5.44
N VAL A 107 9.32 -5.37 -4.98
CA VAL A 107 8.16 -6.08 -5.53
C VAL A 107 7.73 -5.46 -6.86
N GLN A 108 7.62 -4.13 -6.91
CA GLN A 108 7.07 -3.42 -8.07
C GLN A 108 8.06 -3.32 -9.24
N ARG A 109 9.36 -3.19 -8.95
CA ARG A 109 10.39 -2.92 -9.95
C ARG A 109 11.34 -4.08 -10.17
N LEU A 110 11.82 -4.73 -9.10
CA LEU A 110 12.93 -5.68 -9.20
C LEU A 110 12.48 -7.12 -9.48
N GLU A 111 11.34 -7.55 -8.96
CA GLU A 111 10.88 -8.94 -9.02
C GLU A 111 10.80 -9.49 -10.46
N GLY A 112 10.35 -8.65 -11.41
CA GLY A 112 10.27 -9.01 -12.83
C GLY A 112 11.61 -9.33 -13.49
N PHE A 113 12.74 -8.84 -12.94
CA PHE A 113 14.08 -9.09 -13.46
C PHE A 113 14.67 -10.43 -12.96
N LEU A 114 14.17 -10.98 -11.85
CA LEU A 114 14.69 -12.24 -11.29
C LEU A 114 14.53 -13.43 -12.24
N LYS A 115 13.58 -13.36 -13.19
CA LYS A 115 13.38 -14.39 -14.22
C LYS A 115 14.51 -14.46 -15.25
N ASN A 116 15.28 -13.39 -15.40
CA ASN A 116 16.39 -13.28 -16.36
C ASN A 116 17.73 -13.71 -15.76
N LEU A 117 17.77 -14.06 -14.48
CA LEU A 117 18.97 -14.45 -13.76
C LEU A 117 18.96 -15.96 -13.51
N SER A 118 20.15 -16.57 -13.49
CA SER A 118 20.32 -18.00 -13.23
C SER A 118 20.72 -18.26 -11.78
N GLY A 119 20.44 -19.48 -11.29
CA GLY A 119 20.77 -19.92 -9.94
C GLY A 119 19.56 -20.06 -9.02
N THR A 120 19.84 -20.37 -7.75
CA THR A 120 18.86 -20.46 -6.67
C THR A 120 18.15 -19.11 -6.45
N PRO A 121 16.97 -19.08 -5.78
CA PRO A 121 16.26 -17.83 -5.51
C PRO A 121 17.13 -16.74 -4.84
N ASN A 122 17.97 -17.11 -3.87
CA ASN A 122 18.83 -16.15 -3.18
C ASN A 122 20.06 -15.75 -3.99
N GLU A 123 20.59 -16.61 -4.86
CA GLU A 123 21.65 -16.22 -5.81
C GLU A 123 21.16 -15.16 -6.79
N ARG A 124 19.96 -15.35 -7.35
CA ARG A 124 19.33 -14.39 -8.27
C ARG A 124 19.05 -13.05 -7.58
N LYS A 125 18.53 -13.08 -6.36
CA LYS A 125 18.31 -11.86 -5.55
C LYS A 125 19.63 -11.16 -5.23
N ALA A 126 20.68 -11.90 -4.87
CA ALA A 126 21.97 -11.32 -4.53
C ALA A 126 22.67 -10.66 -5.74
N GLU A 127 22.62 -11.31 -6.90
CA GLU A 127 23.11 -10.74 -8.15
C GLU A 127 22.37 -9.44 -8.49
N LEU A 128 21.03 -9.45 -8.46
CA LEU A 128 20.23 -8.27 -8.77
C LEU A 128 20.48 -7.13 -7.78
N LEU A 129 20.47 -7.41 -6.47
CA LEU A 129 20.70 -6.40 -5.44
C LEU A 129 22.11 -5.83 -5.49
N ASN A 130 23.11 -6.61 -5.89
CA ASN A 130 24.46 -6.08 -6.09
C ASN A 130 24.52 -5.08 -7.25
N GLN A 131 23.81 -5.36 -8.35
CA GLN A 131 23.70 -4.39 -9.46
C GLN A 131 22.97 -3.11 -9.03
N VAL A 132 21.88 -3.24 -8.26
CA VAL A 132 21.14 -2.09 -7.72
C VAL A 132 22.01 -1.29 -6.74
N ARG A 133 22.78 -1.96 -5.86
CA ARG A 133 23.74 -1.34 -4.95
C ARG A 133 24.77 -0.49 -5.72
N GLN A 134 25.39 -1.07 -6.75
CA GLN A 134 26.40 -0.37 -7.57
C GLN A 134 25.81 0.84 -8.30
N TYR A 135 24.60 0.71 -8.84
CA TYR A 135 23.92 1.85 -9.45
C TYR A 135 23.59 2.92 -8.41
N ALA A 136 23.01 2.54 -7.27
CA ALA A 136 22.63 3.49 -6.23
C ALA A 136 23.84 4.22 -5.64
N SER A 137 24.97 3.55 -5.44
CA SER A 137 26.22 4.18 -4.97
C SER A 137 26.80 5.15 -5.99
N SER A 138 26.65 4.88 -7.29
CA SER A 138 27.09 5.79 -8.36
C SER A 138 26.27 7.10 -8.40
N VAL A 139 25.00 7.04 -7.98
CA VAL A 139 24.08 8.20 -7.95
C VAL A 139 24.15 8.94 -6.62
N LEU A 140 24.41 8.23 -5.52
CA LEU A 140 24.50 8.77 -4.16
C LEU A 140 25.88 8.46 -3.57
N PRO A 141 26.94 9.16 -4.00
CA PRO A 141 28.31 8.84 -3.62
C PRO A 141 28.67 9.28 -2.18
N ASP A 142 27.91 10.20 -1.58
CA ASP A 142 28.26 10.75 -0.26
C ASP A 142 27.86 9.79 0.87
N SER A 143 28.76 9.59 1.84
CA SER A 143 28.54 8.67 2.98
C SER A 143 27.29 8.99 3.80
N GLU A 144 27.01 10.28 4.00
CA GLU A 144 25.86 10.80 4.74
C GLU A 144 24.51 10.34 4.16
N ARG A 145 24.48 9.89 2.89
CA ARG A 145 23.28 9.33 2.25
C ARG A 145 22.98 7.90 2.68
N TRP A 146 23.89 7.26 3.38
CA TRP A 146 23.85 5.84 3.76
C TRP A 146 23.72 5.64 5.27
N ASP A 147 23.33 6.68 6.00
CA ASP A 147 22.95 6.59 7.41
C ASP A 147 21.48 6.26 7.62
N TRP A 148 21.10 6.02 8.87
CA TRP A 148 19.71 5.71 9.24
C TRP A 148 18.71 6.77 8.80
N LEU A 149 19.02 8.07 8.89
CA LEU A 149 18.05 9.13 8.58
C LEU A 149 17.59 9.13 7.11
N PRO A 150 18.50 9.14 6.09
CA PRO A 150 18.07 8.96 4.70
C PRO A 150 17.34 7.65 4.43
N ILE A 151 17.76 6.55 5.09
CA ILE A 151 17.12 5.24 4.95
C ILE A 151 15.70 5.26 5.53
N PHE A 152 15.53 5.96 6.65
CA PHE A 152 14.26 6.15 7.32
C PHE A 152 13.26 6.90 6.43
N GLU A 153 13.69 7.97 5.74
CA GLU A 153 12.83 8.69 4.80
C GLU A 153 12.33 7.79 3.67
N VAL A 154 13.22 6.97 3.11
CA VAL A 154 12.86 5.98 2.09
C VAL A 154 11.89 4.95 2.66
N MET A 155 12.13 4.49 3.88
CA MET A 155 11.26 3.53 4.54
C MET A 155 9.86 4.10 4.77
N VAL A 156 9.74 5.36 5.21
CA VAL A 156 8.45 6.06 5.36
C VAL A 156 7.69 6.11 4.03
N ASP A 157 8.36 6.46 2.92
CA ASP A 157 7.75 6.46 1.58
C ASP A 157 7.29 5.06 1.15
N ARG A 158 8.10 4.03 1.40
CA ARG A 158 7.75 2.63 1.07
C ARG A 158 6.59 2.12 1.93
N LEU A 159 6.55 2.49 3.21
CA LEU A 159 5.46 2.18 4.13
C LEU A 159 4.17 2.89 3.72
N GLU A 160 4.23 4.13 3.21
CA GLU A 160 3.06 4.82 2.67
C GLU A 160 2.48 4.08 1.45
N GLY A 161 3.34 3.62 0.53
CA GLY A 161 2.92 2.78 -0.59
C GLY A 161 2.25 1.48 -0.11
N SER A 162 2.85 0.82 0.88
CA SER A 162 2.33 -0.40 1.50
C SER A 162 0.96 -0.16 2.17
N ARG A 163 0.84 0.90 2.99
CA ARG A 163 -0.40 1.31 3.67
C ARG A 163 -1.53 1.53 2.68
N ARG A 164 -1.29 2.32 1.62
CA ARG A 164 -2.30 2.61 0.59
C ARG A 164 -2.80 1.35 -0.10
N SER A 165 -1.89 0.43 -0.46
CA SER A 165 -2.27 -0.85 -1.06
C SER A 165 -3.11 -1.70 -0.11
N ILE A 166 -2.72 -1.79 1.16
CA ILE A 166 -3.44 -2.61 2.14
C ILE A 166 -4.83 -2.04 2.43
N LYS A 167 -4.94 -0.71 2.55
CA LYS A 167 -6.22 -0.03 2.79
C LYS A 167 -7.15 -0.08 1.58
N GLY A 168 -6.62 -0.04 0.36
CA GLY A 168 -7.40 -0.30 -0.85
C GLY A 168 -8.08 -1.67 -0.75
N ASN A 169 -7.27 -2.73 -0.61
CA ASN A 169 -7.77 -4.09 -0.51
C ASN A 169 -8.75 -4.31 0.66
N LEU A 170 -8.53 -3.64 1.79
CA LEU A 170 -9.40 -3.75 2.97
C LEU A 170 -10.85 -3.40 2.64
N PHE A 171 -11.09 -2.28 1.96
CA PHE A 171 -12.47 -1.89 1.63
C PHE A 171 -13.09 -2.81 0.57
N GLU A 172 -12.29 -3.34 -0.35
CA GLU A 172 -12.79 -4.36 -1.27
C GLU A 172 -13.24 -5.63 -0.55
N GLU A 173 -12.47 -6.10 0.45
CA GLU A 173 -12.82 -7.25 1.28
C GLU A 173 -14.07 -6.97 2.13
N ILE A 174 -14.17 -5.78 2.73
CA ILE A 174 -15.36 -5.35 3.47
C ILE A 174 -16.59 -5.40 2.55
N VAL A 175 -16.51 -4.83 1.34
CA VAL A 175 -17.64 -4.85 0.38
C VAL A 175 -18.04 -6.28 0.04
N ARG A 176 -17.09 -7.17 -0.30
CA ARG A 176 -17.40 -8.57 -0.62
C ARG A 176 -18.10 -9.27 0.54
N ARG A 177 -17.55 -9.16 1.75
CA ARG A 177 -18.11 -9.77 2.96
C ARG A 177 -19.51 -9.22 3.27
N SER A 178 -19.68 -7.90 3.21
CA SER A 178 -20.96 -7.25 3.47
C SER A 178 -22.03 -7.69 2.46
N LEU A 179 -21.69 -7.74 1.16
CA LEU A 179 -22.61 -8.26 0.14
C LEU A 179 -22.95 -9.74 0.35
N SER A 180 -21.97 -10.59 0.69
CA SER A 180 -22.22 -12.00 1.02
C SER A 180 -23.24 -12.14 2.14
N ASN A 181 -23.04 -11.41 3.25
CA ASN A 181 -23.96 -11.45 4.39
C ASN A 181 -25.35 -10.94 4.01
N ILE A 182 -25.44 -9.80 3.31
CA ILE A 182 -26.72 -9.23 2.86
C ILE A 182 -27.47 -10.23 1.96
N PHE A 183 -26.77 -10.90 1.04
CA PHE A 183 -27.39 -11.88 0.14
C PHE A 183 -27.87 -13.12 0.88
N GLU A 184 -27.10 -13.61 1.85
CA GLU A 184 -27.50 -14.74 2.70
C GLU A 184 -28.72 -14.39 3.55
N GLU A 185 -28.72 -13.24 4.23
CA GLU A 185 -29.84 -12.78 5.07
C GLU A 185 -31.12 -12.49 4.29
N ASN A 186 -31.01 -12.14 3.00
CA ASN A 186 -32.15 -11.80 2.15
C ASN A 186 -32.52 -12.89 1.14
N GLU A 187 -31.91 -14.08 1.24
CA GLU A 187 -32.12 -15.24 0.36
C GLU A 187 -31.91 -14.91 -1.14
N ILE A 188 -30.91 -14.07 -1.44
CA ILE A 188 -30.57 -13.64 -2.80
C ILE A 188 -29.49 -14.56 -3.36
N ASN A 189 -29.82 -15.34 -4.40
CA ASN A 189 -28.87 -16.28 -5.01
C ASN A 189 -28.01 -15.62 -6.09
N LEU A 190 -26.95 -14.92 -5.67
CA LEU A 190 -25.95 -14.31 -6.55
C LEU A 190 -24.54 -14.77 -6.21
N SER A 191 -23.67 -14.83 -7.20
CA SER A 191 -22.26 -15.14 -7.01
C SER A 191 -21.42 -13.87 -6.90
N ILE A 192 -20.53 -13.82 -5.90
CA ILE A 192 -19.53 -12.75 -5.72
C ILE A 192 -18.16 -13.33 -6.04
N ASP A 193 -17.47 -12.78 -7.03
CA ASP A 193 -16.14 -13.24 -7.40
C ASP A 193 -15.10 -12.86 -6.32
N LYS A 194 -14.20 -13.80 -6.03
CA LYS A 194 -13.12 -13.62 -5.02
C LYS A 194 -11.98 -12.74 -5.49
N THR A 195 -11.90 -12.48 -6.79
CA THR A 195 -10.77 -11.76 -7.42
C THR A 195 -11.30 -10.61 -8.26
N GLN A 196 -10.52 -9.54 -8.31
CA GLN A 196 -10.74 -8.43 -9.24
C GLN A 196 -10.82 -8.93 -10.69
N ILE A 197 -11.59 -8.23 -11.51
CA ILE A 197 -11.73 -8.49 -12.96
C ILE A 197 -11.18 -7.31 -13.76
N LYS A 198 -10.55 -7.60 -14.91
CA LYS A 198 -10.01 -6.57 -15.82
C LYS A 198 -10.82 -6.51 -17.11
N ILE A 199 -11.40 -5.35 -17.41
CA ILE A 199 -12.22 -5.10 -18.61
C ILE A 199 -11.82 -3.75 -19.20
N GLY A 200 -11.57 -3.68 -20.51
CA GLY A 200 -11.23 -2.42 -21.20
C GLY A 200 -10.01 -1.67 -20.64
N GLY A 201 -9.10 -2.39 -19.97
CA GLY A 201 -7.95 -1.79 -19.30
C GLY A 201 -8.22 -1.31 -17.88
N GLU A 202 -9.48 -1.29 -17.44
CA GLU A 202 -9.90 -0.98 -16.07
C GLU A 202 -9.98 -2.24 -15.21
N THR A 203 -9.79 -2.06 -13.90
CA THR A 203 -9.92 -3.11 -12.90
C THR A 203 -11.10 -2.81 -12.00
N TYR A 204 -11.95 -3.80 -11.81
CA TYR A 204 -13.11 -3.75 -10.95
C TYR A 204 -12.89 -4.67 -9.77
N ASP A 205 -13.07 -4.11 -8.58
CA ASP A 205 -12.67 -4.76 -7.36
C ASP A 205 -13.66 -5.88 -7.00
N VAL A 206 -14.97 -5.63 -7.12
CA VAL A 206 -16.01 -6.62 -6.85
C VAL A 206 -16.87 -6.87 -8.09
N LYS A 207 -17.15 -8.14 -8.37
CA LYS A 207 -18.07 -8.58 -9.44
C LYS A 207 -19.17 -9.42 -8.82
N VAL A 208 -20.42 -9.02 -9.08
CA VAL A 208 -21.63 -9.73 -8.65
C VAL A 208 -22.35 -10.22 -9.90
N SER A 209 -22.65 -11.52 -9.97
CA SER A 209 -23.30 -12.14 -11.14
C SER A 209 -24.54 -12.92 -10.73
N GLY A 210 -25.57 -12.85 -11.57
CA GLY A 210 -26.82 -13.60 -11.46
C GLY A 210 -27.29 -14.12 -12.82
N GLY A 211 -28.51 -14.68 -12.88
CA GLY A 211 -29.07 -15.21 -14.12
C GLY A 211 -29.39 -14.13 -15.16
N GLN A 212 -29.73 -12.92 -14.71
CA GLN A 212 -30.18 -11.81 -15.57
C GLN A 212 -29.08 -10.80 -15.88
N GLY A 213 -27.87 -10.92 -15.31
CA GLY A 213 -26.80 -9.98 -15.61
C GLY A 213 -25.62 -10.01 -14.63
N THR A 214 -24.77 -8.99 -14.75
CA THR A 214 -23.58 -8.82 -13.92
C THR A 214 -23.40 -7.34 -13.57
N ILE A 215 -23.11 -7.07 -12.29
CA ILE A 215 -22.73 -5.75 -11.78
C ILE A 215 -21.23 -5.76 -11.45
N LEU A 216 -20.54 -4.74 -11.93
CA LEU A 216 -19.16 -4.43 -11.58
C LEU A 216 -19.13 -3.29 -10.57
N ILE A 217 -18.32 -3.44 -9.52
CA ILE A 217 -18.28 -2.52 -8.39
C ILE A 217 -16.82 -2.08 -8.21
N PRO A 218 -16.42 -0.93 -8.76
CA PRO A 218 -15.15 -0.32 -8.41
C PRO A 218 -15.23 0.35 -7.03
N VAL A 219 -14.25 0.10 -6.18
CA VAL A 219 -14.10 0.65 -4.84
C VAL A 219 -12.95 1.66 -4.86
N LYS A 220 -13.27 2.94 -4.75
CA LYS A 220 -12.30 4.05 -4.80
C LYS A 220 -12.26 4.76 -3.46
N THR A 221 -11.10 4.73 -2.82
CA THR A 221 -10.88 5.36 -1.51
C THR A 221 -9.89 6.51 -1.61
N ARG A 222 -10.10 7.55 -0.79
CA ARG A 222 -9.19 8.68 -0.75
C ARG A 222 -9.20 9.43 0.59
N GLU A 223 -8.00 9.70 1.11
CA GLU A 223 -7.81 10.34 2.43
C GLU A 223 -7.83 11.88 2.39
N THR A 224 -7.32 12.49 1.31
CA THR A 224 -7.18 13.96 1.22
C THR A 224 -7.63 14.47 -0.14
N MET A 225 -8.35 15.59 -0.11
CA MET A 225 -8.90 16.27 -1.28
C MET A 225 -8.36 17.69 -1.41
N GLY A 226 -7.92 18.02 -2.64
CA GLY A 226 -7.29 19.28 -3.01
C GLY A 226 -6.35 19.12 -4.22
N GLY A 227 -6.32 20.14 -5.09
CA GLY A 227 -5.44 20.18 -6.27
C GLY A 227 -5.83 19.22 -7.41
N GLY A 228 -4.96 19.13 -8.43
CA GLY A 228 -5.23 18.39 -9.69
C GLY A 228 -5.51 16.89 -9.52
N HIS A 229 -5.17 16.31 -8.38
CA HIS A 229 -5.45 14.89 -8.13
C HIS A 229 -6.93 14.61 -7.85
N ALA A 230 -7.72 15.59 -7.38
CA ALA A 230 -9.17 15.41 -7.23
C ALA A 230 -9.86 15.20 -8.59
N LEU A 231 -9.36 15.86 -9.63
CA LEU A 231 -9.80 15.68 -11.01
C LEU A 231 -9.43 14.28 -11.53
N LEU A 232 -8.20 13.82 -11.27
CA LEU A 232 -7.78 12.46 -11.66
C LEU A 232 -8.66 11.39 -11.01
N PHE A 233 -8.97 11.53 -9.72
CA PHE A 233 -9.83 10.59 -9.00
C PHE A 233 -11.26 10.56 -9.57
N THR A 234 -11.81 11.74 -9.86
CA THR A 234 -13.14 11.85 -10.49
C THR A 234 -13.13 11.21 -11.89
N ARG A 235 -12.11 11.53 -12.71
CA ARG A 235 -11.92 10.93 -14.04
C ARG A 235 -11.83 9.40 -13.97
N ASP A 236 -11.09 8.85 -13.01
CA ASP A 236 -10.93 7.40 -12.88
C ASP A 236 -12.26 6.72 -12.53
N ILE A 237 -13.14 7.38 -11.76
CA ILE A 237 -14.51 6.91 -11.51
C ILE A 237 -15.35 6.93 -12.80
N HIS A 238 -15.37 8.05 -13.53
CA HIS A 238 -16.11 8.14 -14.80
C HIS A 238 -15.63 7.09 -15.79
N LYS A 239 -14.32 6.92 -15.93
CA LYS A 239 -13.74 5.94 -16.86
C LYS A 239 -14.16 4.51 -16.51
N ALA A 240 -14.15 4.15 -15.23
CA ALA A 240 -14.62 2.83 -14.79
C ALA A 240 -16.13 2.63 -15.08
N ILE A 241 -16.95 3.66 -14.94
CA ILE A 241 -18.38 3.58 -15.29
C ILE A 241 -18.56 3.39 -16.80
N SER A 242 -17.93 4.25 -17.61
CA SER A 242 -18.07 4.21 -19.08
C SER A 242 -17.58 2.88 -19.64
N VAL A 243 -16.41 2.38 -19.20
CA VAL A 243 -15.86 1.11 -19.70
C VAL A 243 -16.74 -0.09 -19.35
N ALA A 244 -17.35 -0.10 -18.15
CA ALA A 244 -18.30 -1.14 -17.76
C ALA A 244 -19.55 -1.11 -18.64
N SER A 245 -20.14 0.08 -18.80
CA SER A 245 -21.34 0.31 -19.61
C SER A 245 -21.13 -0.06 -21.08
N GLU A 246 -20.02 0.39 -21.68
CA GLU A 246 -19.62 0.05 -23.07
C GLU A 246 -19.40 -1.46 -23.26
N SER A 247 -19.03 -2.17 -22.19
CA SER A 247 -18.84 -3.62 -22.20
C SER A 247 -20.13 -4.39 -21.85
N GLY A 248 -21.27 -3.70 -21.71
CA GLY A 248 -22.57 -4.31 -21.43
C GLY A 248 -22.79 -4.71 -19.96
N TYR A 249 -22.00 -4.16 -19.03
CA TYR A 249 -22.13 -4.42 -17.60
C TYR A 249 -22.79 -3.24 -16.87
N ASN A 250 -23.58 -3.56 -15.85
CA ASN A 250 -24.02 -2.56 -14.89
C ASN A 250 -22.84 -2.19 -13.98
N CYS A 251 -22.76 -0.92 -13.55
CA CYS A 251 -21.69 -0.43 -12.70
C CYS A 251 -22.26 0.30 -11.49
N ILE A 252 -21.81 -0.07 -10.29
CA ILE A 252 -22.13 0.62 -9.04
C ILE A 252 -20.83 1.05 -8.37
N PRO A 253 -20.35 2.29 -8.60
CA PRO A 253 -19.14 2.76 -7.96
C PRO A 253 -19.35 2.98 -6.45
N ILE A 254 -18.39 2.53 -5.66
CA ILE A 254 -18.28 2.83 -4.22
C ILE A 254 -17.15 3.83 -4.03
N VAL A 255 -17.49 5.01 -3.54
CA VAL A 255 -16.56 6.12 -3.32
C VAL A 255 -16.53 6.47 -1.83
N ILE A 256 -15.35 6.32 -1.22
CA ILE A 256 -15.10 6.64 0.20
C ILE A 256 -14.05 7.75 0.22
N ALA A 257 -14.50 8.99 0.37
CA ALA A 257 -13.62 10.15 0.30
C ALA A 257 -14.16 11.30 1.15
N GLU A 258 -13.33 11.76 2.10
CA GLU A 258 -13.60 12.93 2.91
C GLU A 258 -13.45 14.21 2.08
N SER A 259 -14.45 15.10 2.16
CA SER A 259 -14.45 16.40 1.48
C SER A 259 -14.26 16.33 -0.05
N TRP A 260 -14.79 15.29 -0.70
CA TRP A 260 -14.79 15.23 -2.17
C TRP A 260 -15.83 16.19 -2.75
N THR A 261 -15.38 17.03 -3.69
CA THR A 261 -16.22 18.02 -4.38
C THR A 261 -16.57 17.61 -5.81
N GLY A 262 -16.41 16.33 -6.17
CA GLY A 262 -16.82 15.85 -7.49
C GLY A 262 -18.33 15.91 -7.63
N ASP A 263 -18.78 16.26 -8.83
CA ASP A 263 -20.20 16.36 -9.10
C ASP A 263 -20.79 14.97 -9.35
N LEU A 264 -21.38 14.40 -8.30
CA LEU A 264 -22.07 13.11 -8.34
C LEU A 264 -23.15 13.04 -9.42
N SER A 265 -23.75 14.18 -9.80
CA SER A 265 -24.81 14.22 -10.83
C SER A 265 -24.29 13.96 -12.25
N THR A 266 -22.97 14.05 -12.46
CA THR A 266 -22.34 13.80 -13.76
C THR A 266 -21.96 12.34 -13.98
N LEU A 267 -22.06 11.49 -12.95
CA LEU A 267 -21.75 10.07 -13.06
C LEU A 267 -22.80 9.38 -13.92
N ASP A 268 -22.39 8.81 -15.06
CA ASP A 268 -23.26 8.12 -16.01
C ASP A 268 -23.61 6.69 -15.53
N CYS A 269 -24.12 6.59 -14.30
CA CYS A 269 -24.56 5.34 -13.68
C CYS A 269 -25.87 5.55 -12.92
N GLN A 270 -26.71 4.52 -12.88
CA GLN A 270 -27.99 4.58 -12.18
C GLN A 270 -27.82 4.67 -10.66
N GLU A 271 -26.85 3.94 -10.12
CA GLU A 271 -26.67 3.76 -8.70
C GLU A 271 -25.20 3.94 -8.32
N PHE A 272 -24.96 4.58 -7.17
CA PHE A 272 -23.63 4.73 -6.60
C PHE A 272 -23.69 4.83 -5.08
N ILE A 273 -22.58 4.49 -4.42
CA ILE A 273 -22.42 4.64 -2.98
C ILE A 273 -21.34 5.68 -2.74
N TYR A 274 -21.72 6.81 -2.15
CA TYR A 274 -20.78 7.80 -1.64
C TYR A 274 -20.81 7.88 -0.12
N ILE A 275 -19.62 7.80 0.51
CA ILE A 275 -19.40 7.99 1.94
C ILE A 275 -18.40 9.13 2.13
N ASN A 276 -18.89 10.24 2.68
CA ASN A 276 -18.09 11.42 3.00
C ASN A 276 -17.37 11.26 4.35
N LYS A 277 -16.39 10.36 4.40
CA LYS A 277 -15.56 10.08 5.58
C LYS A 277 -14.15 9.75 5.18
N ASN A 278 -13.22 9.91 6.13
CA ASN A 278 -11.85 9.50 5.91
C ASN A 278 -11.79 7.96 5.87
N PRO A 279 -11.25 7.32 4.81
CA PRO A 279 -11.13 5.86 4.75
C PRO A 279 -10.24 5.30 5.85
N ASN A 280 -9.46 6.13 6.56
CA ASN A 280 -8.72 5.72 7.74
C ASN A 280 -9.63 5.40 8.95
N GLN A 281 -10.87 5.90 8.97
CA GLN A 281 -11.83 5.69 10.06
C GLN A 281 -12.72 4.48 9.77
N VAL A 282 -12.11 3.29 9.61
CA VAL A 282 -12.82 2.06 9.19
C VAL A 282 -14.05 1.77 10.06
N ASN A 283 -13.93 1.91 11.38
CA ASN A 283 -15.03 1.68 12.33
C ASN A 283 -16.22 2.63 12.15
N GLU A 284 -16.01 3.79 11.53
CA GLU A 284 -17.08 4.73 11.18
C GLU A 284 -17.61 4.50 9.76
N VAL A 285 -16.74 4.12 8.83
CA VAL A 285 -17.07 3.93 7.41
C VAL A 285 -17.86 2.63 7.19
N GLU A 286 -17.45 1.53 7.80
CA GLU A 286 -18.02 0.21 7.56
C GLU A 286 -19.53 0.13 7.88
N PRO A 287 -20.03 0.64 9.02
CA PRO A 287 -21.47 0.65 9.28
C PRO A 287 -22.28 1.43 8.23
N LEU A 288 -21.74 2.57 7.76
CA LEU A 288 -22.40 3.40 6.73
C LEU A 288 -22.40 2.70 5.37
N LEU A 289 -21.33 1.97 5.05
CA LEU A 289 -21.23 1.18 3.83
C LEU A 289 -22.26 0.06 3.80
N ILE A 290 -22.41 -0.69 4.90
CA ILE A 290 -23.41 -1.75 5.04
C ILE A 290 -24.81 -1.18 4.80
N GLN A 291 -25.17 -0.10 5.50
CA GLN A 291 -26.48 0.54 5.35
C GLN A 291 -26.77 0.97 3.90
N LYS A 292 -25.77 1.51 3.19
CA LYS A 292 -25.92 1.92 1.78
C LYS A 292 -26.03 0.71 0.85
N LEU A 293 -25.30 -0.37 1.09
CA LEU A 293 -25.44 -1.61 0.32
C LEU A 293 -26.83 -2.23 0.51
N GLU A 294 -27.36 -2.24 1.73
CA GLU A 294 -28.71 -2.71 2.04
C GLU A 294 -29.79 -1.91 1.29
N SER A 295 -29.61 -0.59 1.16
CA SER A 295 -30.56 0.24 0.39
C SER A 295 -30.64 -0.14 -1.09
N LEU A 296 -29.62 -0.82 -1.63
CA LEU A 296 -29.55 -1.28 -3.01
C LEU A 296 -29.98 -2.75 -3.20
N ILE A 297 -30.56 -3.41 -2.18
CA ILE A 297 -31.05 -4.81 -2.29
C ILE A 297 -31.94 -5.02 -3.51
N HIS A 298 -32.81 -4.05 -3.82
CA HIS A 298 -33.72 -4.13 -4.97
C HIS A 298 -32.98 -4.24 -6.32
N VAL A 299 -31.81 -3.60 -6.44
CA VAL A 299 -30.96 -3.67 -7.63
C VAL A 299 -30.34 -5.05 -7.79
N PHE A 300 -29.86 -5.63 -6.68
CA PHE A 300 -29.30 -6.97 -6.69
C PHE A 300 -30.36 -8.04 -6.98
N ARG A 301 -31.58 -7.89 -6.44
CA ARG A 301 -32.69 -8.80 -6.76
C ARG A 301 -33.09 -8.80 -8.24
N ALA A 302 -32.86 -7.70 -8.96
CA ALA A 302 -33.09 -7.68 -10.40
C ALA A 302 -32.10 -8.55 -11.21
N LEU A 303 -31.01 -9.02 -10.60
CA LEU A 303 -30.03 -9.91 -11.24
C LEU A 303 -30.34 -11.40 -11.12
N THR A 304 -31.15 -11.82 -10.15
CA THR A 304 -31.49 -13.25 -9.94
C THR A 304 -32.36 -13.75 -11.08
#